data_AF-A0A8H9K535-F1
#
_entry.id   AF-A0A8H9K535-F1
#
_cell.length_a   1.000
_cell.length_b   1.000
_cell.length_c   1.000
_cell.angle_alpha   90.00
_cell.angle_beta   90.00
_cell.angle_gamma   90.00
#
_symmetry.space_group_name_H-M   'P 1'
#
loop_
_entity.id
_entity.type
_entity.pdbx_description
1 polymer ?
#
loop_
_entity_poly.entity_id
_entity_poly.type
_entity_poly.pdbx_seq_one_letter_code
_entity_poly.pdbx_strand_id
1 'polypeptide(L)'
;MSYTGPKNTDLKFSQKEVQESRLEALEKIRTYLRASDIEGQFANRNGGYHSSEKFLLTWKGNHNLMASEFKLEKTDAAYKAMSGFVCIYGVANIFHESQLGGYGTFERGLLEVGLKLCANRAAQKEFFDEFVKPYNERLEKQKESSNEV
;
A
#
# COMPACT_ATOMS: atom_id res chain seq x y z
N MET A 1 -14.05 21.62 -39.45
CA MET A 1 -13.58 21.82 -38.07
C MET A 1 -13.02 20.49 -37.58
N SER A 2 -11.70 20.39 -37.41
CA SER A 2 -11.07 19.21 -36.80
C SER A 2 -11.25 19.31 -35.29
N TYR A 3 -12.01 18.38 -34.71
CA TYR A 3 -12.12 18.25 -33.26
C TYR A 3 -10.76 17.76 -32.73
N THR A 4 -9.95 18.68 -32.19
CA THR A 4 -8.81 18.30 -31.37
C THR A 4 -9.36 17.96 -30.00
N GLY A 5 -9.69 16.69 -29.79
CA GLY A 5 -10.08 16.17 -28.47
C GLY A 5 -9.06 16.57 -27.39
N PRO A 6 -9.41 16.40 -26.11
CA PRO A 6 -8.53 16.79 -25.00
C PRO A 6 -7.13 16.23 -25.23
N LYS A 7 -6.12 17.09 -25.16
CA LYS A 7 -4.73 16.66 -25.29
C LYS A 7 -4.44 15.71 -24.13
N ASN A 8 -3.70 14.65 -24.38
CA ASN A 8 -3.37 13.55 -23.44
C ASN A 8 -2.74 14.01 -22.10
N THR A 9 -2.46 15.31 -21.95
CA THR A 9 -1.99 15.99 -20.73
C THR A 9 -3.08 16.24 -19.69
N ASP A 10 -4.35 16.36 -20.09
CA ASP A 10 -5.48 16.61 -19.17
C ASP A 10 -5.92 15.36 -18.41
N LEU A 11 -5.40 14.21 -18.81
CA LEU A 11 -5.67 12.92 -18.19
C LEU A 11 -4.61 12.51 -17.16
N LYS A 12 -3.69 13.39 -16.75
CA LYS A 12 -2.59 13.05 -15.82
C LYS A 12 -2.57 13.99 -14.62
N PHE A 13 -2.19 13.46 -13.46
CA PHE A 13 -1.78 14.30 -12.35
C PHE A 13 -0.46 14.98 -12.67
N SER A 14 -0.28 16.21 -12.19
CA SER A 14 0.99 16.90 -12.27
C SER A 14 2.07 16.16 -11.45
N GLN A 15 3.34 16.35 -11.81
CA GLN A 15 4.46 15.75 -11.06
C GLN A 15 4.46 16.19 -9.59
N LYS A 16 4.09 17.44 -9.32
CA LYS A 16 3.97 17.99 -7.97
C LYS A 16 2.91 17.25 -7.16
N GLU A 17 1.70 17.09 -7.71
CA GLU A 17 0.62 16.35 -7.02
C GLU A 17 0.98 14.88 -6.75
N VAL A 18 1.64 14.22 -7.69
CA VAL A 18 2.11 12.84 -7.50
C VAL A 18 3.15 12.78 -6.38
N GLN A 19 4.11 13.70 -6.36
CA GLN A 19 5.15 13.73 -5.32
C GLN A 19 4.57 14.01 -3.94
N GLU A 20 3.71 15.02 -3.81
CA GLU A 20 3.08 15.40 -2.55
C GLU A 20 2.21 14.27 -2.00
N SER A 21 1.34 13.69 -2.84
CA SER A 21 0.48 12.58 -2.41
C SER A 21 1.26 11.33 -2.02
N ARG A 22 2.36 11.02 -2.72
CA ARG A 22 3.25 9.91 -2.36
C ARG A 22 3.96 10.15 -1.03
N LEU A 23 4.39 11.38 -0.76
CA LEU A 23 5.01 11.76 0.50
C LEU A 23 4.02 11.60 1.66
N GLU A 24 2.80 12.11 1.52
CA GLU A 24 1.74 11.95 2.52
C GLU A 24 1.44 10.48 2.82
N ALA A 25 1.34 9.65 1.78
CA ALA A 25 1.14 8.22 1.95
C ALA A 25 2.33 7.53 2.64
N LEU A 26 3.56 7.92 2.30
CA LEU A 26 4.77 7.38 2.94
C LEU A 26 4.85 7.75 4.42
N GLU A 27 4.50 8.99 4.80
CA GLU A 27 4.46 9.40 6.20
C GLU A 27 3.38 8.67 7.01
N LYS A 28 2.21 8.41 6.42
CA LYS A 28 1.19 7.54 7.04
C LYS A 28 1.71 6.12 7.25
N ILE A 29 2.39 5.54 6.26
CA ILE A 29 3.01 4.21 6.40
C ILE A 29 4.04 4.20 7.54
N ARG A 30 4.92 5.20 7.62
CA ARG A 30 5.89 5.32 8.71
C ARG A 30 5.20 5.40 10.07
N THR A 31 4.09 6.13 10.16
CA THR A 31 3.29 6.23 11.39
C THR A 31 2.74 4.87 11.80
N TYR A 32 2.14 4.13 10.86
CA TYR A 32 1.59 2.80 11.13
C TYR A 32 2.67 1.80 11.55
N LEU A 33 3.82 1.78 10.86
CA LEU A 33 4.92 0.85 11.13
C LEU A 33 5.64 1.13 12.46
N ARG A 34 5.56 2.36 13.00
CA ARG A 34 6.14 2.71 14.31
C ARG A 34 5.21 2.41 15.48
N ALA A 35 3.96 2.07 15.22
CA ALA A 35 3.02 1.75 16.28
C ALA A 35 3.35 0.40 16.92
N SER A 36 3.00 0.26 18.21
CA SER A 36 3.29 -0.95 18.98
C SER A 36 2.53 -2.20 18.50
N ASP A 37 1.32 -2.01 17.98
CA ASP A 37 0.49 -3.08 17.43
C ASP A 37 -0.02 -2.67 16.04
N ILE A 38 0.70 -3.10 15.00
CA ILE A 38 0.42 -2.74 13.61
C ILE A 38 -0.90 -3.35 13.16
N GLU A 39 -1.14 -4.62 13.46
CA GLU A 39 -2.33 -5.34 12.99
C GLU A 39 -3.59 -4.92 13.77
N GLY A 40 -3.46 -4.72 15.09
CA GLY A 40 -4.57 -4.36 15.97
C GLY A 40 -5.18 -2.98 15.68
N GLN A 41 -4.42 -2.05 15.11
CA GLN A 41 -4.94 -0.75 14.65
C GLN A 41 -5.98 -0.86 13.54
N PHE A 42 -5.96 -1.96 12.78
CA PHE A 42 -6.83 -2.18 11.63
C PHE A 42 -7.90 -3.24 11.90
N ALA A 43 -7.84 -3.91 13.05
CA ALA A 43 -8.85 -4.84 13.53
C ALA A 43 -9.98 -4.06 14.23
N ASN A 44 -11.22 -4.43 13.95
CA ASN A 44 -12.37 -3.98 14.73
C ASN A 44 -12.78 -5.02 15.78
N ARG A 45 -13.61 -4.62 16.76
CA ARG A 45 -13.98 -5.44 17.94
C ARG A 45 -14.54 -6.84 17.62
N ASN A 46 -15.07 -7.05 16.41
CA ASN A 46 -15.69 -8.30 15.99
C ASN A 46 -14.92 -9.02 14.86
N GLY A 47 -13.75 -8.52 14.45
CA GLY A 47 -12.97 -9.09 13.34
C GLY A 47 -13.64 -9.03 11.95
N GLY A 48 -14.77 -8.32 11.80
CA GLY A 48 -15.56 -8.22 10.57
C GLY A 48 -15.82 -6.77 10.15
N TYR A 49 -15.42 -6.40 8.93
CA TYR A 49 -15.37 -5.03 8.41
C TYR A 49 -16.75 -4.39 8.13
N HIS A 50 -16.90 -3.10 8.47
CA HIS A 50 -17.96 -2.21 7.95
C HIS A 50 -17.33 -1.21 6.95
N SER A 51 -18.04 -0.96 5.85
CA SER A 51 -17.56 -0.34 4.60
C SER A 51 -17.11 1.13 4.65
N SER A 52 -17.12 1.80 5.80
CA SER A 52 -16.81 3.24 5.86
C SER A 52 -15.31 3.55 5.78
N GLU A 53 -14.41 2.60 6.05
CA GLU A 53 -12.95 2.82 6.05
C GLU A 53 -12.18 1.63 5.43
N LYS A 54 -12.51 1.29 4.18
CA LYS A 54 -11.85 0.19 3.43
C LYS A 54 -10.39 0.52 3.07
N PHE A 55 -10.07 1.80 2.86
CA PHE A 55 -8.73 2.23 2.47
C PHE A 55 -7.83 2.45 3.68
N LEU A 56 -6.64 1.86 3.67
CA LEU A 56 -5.58 2.15 4.64
C LEU A 56 -4.82 3.41 4.22
N LEU A 57 -4.50 3.50 2.93
CA LEU A 57 -3.88 4.66 2.32
C LEU A 57 -4.20 4.68 0.82
N THR A 58 -4.29 5.89 0.26
CA THR A 58 -4.34 6.10 -1.19
C THR A 58 -3.29 7.13 -1.59
N TRP A 59 -2.84 7.06 -2.84
CA TRP A 59 -1.95 8.07 -3.41
C TRP A 59 -2.16 8.22 -4.92
N LYS A 60 -1.85 9.42 -5.42
CA LYS A 60 -1.93 9.75 -6.84
C LYS A 60 -0.73 9.17 -7.60
N GLY A 61 -0.97 8.74 -8.83
CA GLY A 61 0.08 8.38 -9.79
C GLY A 61 -0.41 8.42 -11.24
N ASN A 62 0.50 8.21 -12.19
CA ASN A 62 0.18 8.21 -13.61
C ASN A 62 0.43 6.82 -14.23
N HIS A 63 -0.48 5.87 -14.00
CA HIS A 63 -0.37 4.51 -14.51
C HIS A 63 -0.83 4.43 -15.97
N ASN A 64 -0.08 3.77 -16.85
CA ASN A 64 -0.39 3.68 -18.29
C ASN A 64 -0.73 5.03 -18.93
N LEU A 65 0.03 6.08 -18.58
CA LEU A 65 -0.15 7.45 -19.04
C LEU A 65 -1.48 8.10 -18.61
N MET A 66 -2.14 7.60 -17.56
CA MET A 66 -3.40 8.13 -17.05
C MET A 66 -3.36 8.37 -15.54
N ALA A 67 -4.04 9.41 -15.09
CA ALA A 67 -4.29 9.76 -13.70
C ALA A 67 -4.97 8.58 -13.04
N SER A 68 -4.29 8.03 -12.06
CA SER A 68 -4.70 6.82 -11.36
C SER A 68 -4.52 7.02 -9.87
N GLU A 69 -5.49 6.54 -9.11
CA GLU A 69 -5.39 6.42 -7.67
C GLU A 69 -4.88 5.01 -7.35
N PHE A 70 -3.76 4.96 -6.65
CA PHE A 70 -3.25 3.73 -6.06
C PHE A 70 -3.72 3.63 -4.63
N LYS A 71 -3.89 2.40 -4.14
CA LYS A 71 -4.42 2.15 -2.81
C LYS A 71 -3.85 0.90 -2.19
N LEU A 72 -3.68 0.94 -0.88
CA LEU A 72 -3.60 -0.26 -0.05
C LEU A 72 -4.92 -0.34 0.73
N GLU A 73 -5.70 -1.38 0.50
CA GLU A 73 -7.04 -1.54 1.08
C GLU A 73 -7.17 -2.83 1.88
N LYS A 74 -7.99 -2.80 2.92
CA LYS A 74 -8.34 -3.97 3.74
C LYS A 74 -9.25 -4.88 2.91
N THR A 75 -9.05 -6.19 3.03
CA THR A 75 -9.96 -7.18 2.45
C THR A 75 -11.09 -7.48 3.42
N ASP A 76 -12.28 -7.79 2.92
CA ASP A 76 -13.36 -8.29 3.78
C ASP A 76 -13.08 -9.74 4.23
N ALA A 77 -13.84 -10.20 5.22
CA ALA A 77 -13.65 -11.52 5.81
C ALA A 77 -13.87 -12.67 4.81
N ALA A 78 -14.80 -12.51 3.86
CA ALA A 78 -15.08 -13.53 2.85
C ALA A 78 -13.92 -13.61 1.85
N TYR A 79 -13.41 -12.47 1.39
CA TYR A 79 -12.26 -12.40 0.50
C TYR A 79 -10.99 -12.89 1.17
N LYS A 80 -10.77 -12.55 2.44
CA LYS A 80 -9.65 -13.08 3.24
C LYS A 80 -9.73 -14.59 3.38
N ALA A 81 -10.90 -15.15 3.67
CA ALA A 81 -11.09 -16.59 3.79
C ALA A 81 -10.79 -17.33 2.47
N MET A 82 -11.09 -16.70 1.33
CA MET A 82 -10.86 -17.28 0.01
C MET A 82 -9.41 -17.16 -0.48
N SER A 83 -8.79 -15.98 -0.31
CA SER A 83 -7.49 -15.65 -0.90
C SER A 83 -6.32 -15.75 0.08
N GLY A 84 -6.58 -15.77 1.39
CA GLY A 84 -5.57 -15.62 2.44
C GLY A 84 -5.06 -14.19 2.62
N PHE A 85 -5.51 -13.23 1.81
CA PHE A 85 -5.03 -11.85 1.89
C PHE A 85 -5.82 -11.03 2.91
N VAL A 86 -5.10 -10.29 3.74
CA VAL A 86 -5.60 -9.31 4.72
C VAL A 86 -5.69 -7.91 4.10
N CYS A 87 -4.81 -7.59 3.16
CA CYS A 87 -4.88 -6.35 2.40
C CYS A 87 -4.45 -6.54 0.94
N ILE A 88 -4.91 -5.63 0.08
CA ILE A 88 -4.67 -5.62 -1.37
C ILE A 88 -4.04 -4.29 -1.76
N TYR A 89 -3.01 -4.37 -2.59
CA TYR A 89 -2.48 -3.23 -3.33
C TYR A 89 -3.15 -3.17 -4.71
N GLY A 90 -3.81 -2.06 -5.00
CA GLY A 90 -4.55 -1.87 -6.24
C GLY A 90 -4.32 -0.50 -6.87
N VAL A 91 -4.78 -0.38 -8.11
CA VAL A 91 -4.80 0.86 -8.89
C VAL A 91 -6.16 1.01 -9.55
N ALA A 92 -6.69 2.22 -9.54
CA ALA A 92 -7.93 2.58 -10.22
C ALA A 92 -7.73 3.85 -11.03
N ASN A 93 -8.34 3.90 -12.21
CA ASN A 93 -8.53 5.11 -13.00
C ASN A 93 -9.96 5.11 -13.57
N ILE A 94 -10.27 6.11 -14.40
CA ILE A 94 -11.61 6.28 -14.97
C ILE A 94 -12.06 5.13 -15.88
N PHE A 95 -11.17 4.24 -16.34
CA PHE A 95 -11.50 3.15 -17.26
C PHE A 95 -11.40 1.78 -16.63
N HIS A 96 -10.49 1.57 -15.68
CA HIS A 96 -10.26 0.27 -15.08
C HIS A 96 -9.76 0.36 -13.65
N GLU A 97 -10.08 -0.69 -12.90
CA GLU A 97 -9.50 -1.03 -11.61
C GLU A 97 -8.75 -2.35 -11.75
N SER A 98 -7.58 -2.45 -11.13
CA SER A 98 -6.74 -3.64 -11.16
C SER A 98 -6.07 -3.91 -9.82
N GLN A 99 -6.04 -5.18 -9.41
CA GLN A 99 -5.25 -5.65 -8.29
C GLN A 99 -3.80 -5.87 -8.74
N LEU A 100 -2.87 -5.22 -8.05
CA LEU A 100 -1.42 -5.30 -8.32
C LEU A 100 -0.70 -6.25 -7.35
N GLY A 101 -1.26 -6.50 -6.17
CA GLY A 101 -0.69 -7.41 -5.18
C GLY A 101 -1.65 -7.69 -4.01
N GLY A 102 -1.39 -8.76 -3.26
CA GLY A 102 -2.14 -9.13 -2.06
C GLY A 102 -1.20 -9.62 -0.96
N TYR A 103 -1.52 -9.30 0.29
CA TYR A 103 -0.63 -9.54 1.44
C TYR A 103 -1.38 -10.22 2.59
N GLY A 104 -0.73 -11.20 3.21
CA GLY A 104 -1.28 -11.95 4.36
C GLY A 104 -1.26 -11.19 5.69
N THR A 105 -0.57 -10.05 5.77
CA THR A 105 -0.55 -9.16 6.95
C THR A 105 -0.53 -7.70 6.50
N PHE A 106 -1.03 -6.79 7.34
CA PHE A 106 -0.95 -5.36 7.05
C PHE A 106 0.49 -4.87 7.05
N GLU A 107 1.30 -5.30 8.01
CA GLU A 107 2.72 -4.93 8.10
C GLU A 107 3.47 -5.23 6.81
N ARG A 108 3.27 -6.42 6.21
CA ARG A 108 3.95 -6.78 4.96
C ARG A 108 3.54 -5.87 3.80
N GLY A 109 2.24 -5.56 3.69
CA GLY A 109 1.73 -4.65 2.67
C GLY A 109 2.27 -3.23 2.83
N LEU A 110 2.32 -2.72 4.06
CA LEU A 110 2.88 -1.41 4.40
C LEU A 110 4.37 -1.31 4.06
N LEU A 111 5.17 -2.34 4.39
CA LEU A 111 6.60 -2.38 4.08
C LEU A 111 6.85 -2.35 2.56
N GLU A 112 6.14 -3.19 1.81
CA GLU A 112 6.35 -3.29 0.36
C GLU A 112 5.91 -2.01 -0.37
N VAL A 113 4.75 -1.46 0.00
CA VAL A 113 4.28 -0.19 -0.57
C VAL A 113 5.19 0.97 -0.15
N GLY A 114 5.68 1.01 1.09
CA GLY A 114 6.62 2.02 1.56
C GLY A 114 7.90 2.08 0.73
N LEU A 115 8.50 0.93 0.41
CA LEU A 115 9.65 0.85 -0.50
C LEU A 115 9.34 1.40 -1.90
N LYS A 116 8.13 1.13 -2.43
CA LYS A 116 7.69 1.64 -3.74
C LYS A 116 7.42 3.14 -3.72
N LEU A 117 7.06 3.72 -2.57
CA LEU A 117 6.75 5.15 -2.42
C LEU A 117 7.99 6.03 -2.26
N CYS A 118 9.09 5.49 -1.73
CA CYS A 118 10.36 6.19 -1.59
C CYS A 118 10.82 6.83 -2.92
N ALA A 119 11.26 8.09 -2.86
CA ALA A 119 11.55 8.89 -4.05
C ALA A 119 12.84 8.49 -4.78
N ASN A 120 13.80 7.92 -4.06
CA ASN A 120 15.11 7.57 -4.60
C ASN A 120 15.76 6.41 -3.80
N ARG A 121 16.90 5.92 -4.28
CA ARG A 121 17.63 4.79 -3.68
C ARG A 121 18.10 5.06 -2.24
N ALA A 122 18.46 6.30 -1.91
CA ALA A 122 18.90 6.64 -0.57
C ALA A 122 17.73 6.53 0.42
N ALA A 123 16.58 7.14 0.10
CA ALA A 123 15.36 7.02 0.90
C ALA A 123 14.85 5.58 0.99
N GLN A 124 14.97 4.79 -0.08
CA GLN A 124 14.67 3.36 -0.06
C GLN A 124 15.56 2.60 0.92
N LYS A 125 16.87 2.89 0.93
CA LYS A 125 17.81 2.27 1.86
C LYS A 125 17.49 2.65 3.31
N GLU A 126 17.24 3.92 3.58
CA GLU A 126 16.84 4.40 4.92
C GLU A 126 15.56 3.71 5.41
N PHE A 127 14.53 3.66 4.56
CA PHE A 127 13.28 2.95 4.88
C PHE A 127 13.50 1.45 5.10
N PHE A 128 14.34 0.83 4.27
CA PHE A 128 14.68 -0.59 4.40
C PHE A 128 15.36 -0.87 5.74
N ASP A 129 16.39 -0.10 6.08
CA ASP A 129 17.16 -0.28 7.31
C ASP A 129 16.30 -0.02 8.56
N GLU A 130 15.41 0.97 8.51
CA GLU A 130 14.54 1.33 9.62
C GLU A 130 13.42 0.31 9.87
N PHE A 131 12.78 -0.22 8.81
CA PHE A 131 11.55 -1.03 8.96
C PHE A 131 11.64 -2.44 8.40
N VAL A 132 12.21 -2.61 7.21
CA VAL A 132 12.20 -3.90 6.50
C VAL A 132 13.22 -4.87 7.11
N LYS A 133 14.41 -4.38 7.46
CA LYS A 133 15.45 -5.19 8.06
C LYS A 133 15.03 -5.75 9.43
N PRO A 134 14.52 -4.96 10.39
CA PRO A 134 14.03 -5.51 11.67
C PRO A 134 12.89 -6.50 11.50
N TYR A 135 12.00 -6.27 10.54
CA TYR A 135 10.92 -7.20 10.20
C TYR A 135 11.48 -8.56 9.74
N ASN A 136 12.42 -8.56 8.80
CA ASN A 136 13.02 -9.79 8.28
C ASN A 136 13.79 -10.55 9.36
N GLU A 137 14.59 -9.85 10.18
CA GLU A 137 15.34 -10.45 11.29
C GLU A 137 14.39 -11.12 12.32
N ARG A 138 13.22 -10.52 12.57
CA ARG A 138 12.20 -11.11 13.45
C ARG A 138 11.59 -12.39 12.85
N LEU A 139 11.35 -12.41 11.54
CA LEU A 139 10.85 -13.60 10.85
C LEU A 139 11.86 -14.75 10.84
N GLU A 140 13.15 -14.45 10.67
CA GLU A 140 14.22 -15.46 10.69
C GLU A 140 14.29 -16.14 12.07
N LYS A 141 14.32 -15.35 13.15
CA LYS A 141 14.29 -15.87 14.53
C LYS A 141 13.06 -16.73 14.83
N GLN A 142 11.89 -16.37 14.29
CA GLN A 142 10.67 -17.17 14.44
C GLN A 142 10.75 -18.52 13.71
N LYS A 143 11.41 -18.56 12.55
CA LYS A 143 11.62 -19.81 11.82
C LYS A 143 12.61 -20.72 12.52
N GLU A 144 13.70 -20.18 13.05
CA GLU A 144 14.69 -20.92 13.83
C GLU A 144 14.05 -21.58 15.05
N SER A 145 13.30 -20.80 15.85
CA SER A 145 12.58 -21.32 17.02
C SER A 145 11.47 -22.33 16.69
N SER A 146 10.88 -22.27 15.50
CA SER A 146 9.85 -23.24 15.06
C SER A 146 10.43 -24.56 14.54
N ASN A 147 11.71 -24.56 14.12
CA ASN A 147 12.41 -25.74 13.61
C ASN A 147 13.15 -26.53 14.71
N GLU A 148 13.26 -25.96 15.92
CA GLU A 148 13.86 -26.61 17.09
C GLU A 148 12.85 -27.47 17.90
N VAL A 149 11.63 -27.66 17.39
CA VAL A 149 10.54 -28.46 18.00
C VAL A 149 10.32 -29.77 17.25
#